data_AF-A0A8T3AWI7-F1
#
_entry.id   AF-A0A8T3AWI7-F1
#
_cell.length_a   1.000
_cell.length_b   1.000
_cell.length_c   1.000
_cell.angle_alpha   90.00
_cell.angle_beta   90.00
_cell.angle_gamma   90.00
#
_symmetry.space_group_name_H-M   'P 1'
#
loop_
_entity.id
_entity.type
_entity.pdbx_description
1 polymer ?
#
loop_
_entity_poly.entity_id
_entity_poly.type
_entity_poly.pdbx_seq_one_letter_code
_entity_poly.pdbx_strand_id
1 'polypeptide(L)'
;MSDLRAPLRPKRKKDIVDFLVHFRWILVIFVVLPISFTVYFLTYVGDVKSAMKSEKKRQKEHEENVKKVVNRLKQRNPTKDGLVCTARKPYIAVGMRNVDYKRARHFEVDLAAFRNILEIDKERMVAKVEPLVNMGQITRATVPMNLALAVVAELDDLTVGGLINGYGIEGSSHIYGLFSDTVVALEVVLSDGRVVRATKDNEYSDLFYAIPWSQGTLGLLVSAEIKLIPVKEYMKLTYKPARGNLKELAQVYADSFAPRDGDQSKVPDFVEAMIYNPTEGVFMTGVYASKEEAKKKGNVINNQGWWFKPWFYQHAQKALKKGEFVEYIPTREYYHRHTRCLYWEGKLILPFADQWWFRWLLGWIMPPKVSLLKATQGDAIRNYYHDRHVIQDLLIPLYKVGDALEFVHQEMEVYPIWLCPHRLFKLPLKTMVFPEAGFELHHRQGDTSYAQMFTDVGVYYAPGPVLRGEEYNGAEAVHHLEQWLIENHGFQPQYAVSELSEKDFWRMFDGSLYEQCRRKYGSVGTFMSIYYKSKKGRKTEKEVQEAEAAILEPAEAEVA
;
A
#
# COMPACT_ATOMS: atom_id res chain seq x y z
N MET A 1 -2.54 -7.46 -33.88
CA MET A 1 -3.04 -8.77 -33.44
C MET A 1 -1.92 -9.44 -32.69
N SER A 2 -1.88 -9.37 -31.34
CA SER A 2 -0.91 -10.17 -30.58
C SER A 2 -1.49 -11.56 -30.40
N ASP A 3 -0.80 -12.56 -30.94
CA ASP A 3 -1.14 -14.00 -30.88
C ASP A 3 -0.89 -14.60 -29.47
N LEU A 4 -1.16 -13.84 -28.41
CA LEU A 4 -1.14 -14.31 -27.03
C LEU A 4 -2.46 -15.04 -26.76
N ARG A 5 -2.59 -16.27 -27.26
CA ARG A 5 -3.71 -17.14 -26.88
C ARG A 5 -3.45 -17.65 -25.47
N ALA A 6 -4.28 -17.23 -24.52
CA ALA A 6 -4.27 -17.79 -23.18
C ALA A 6 -4.46 -19.32 -23.24
N PRO A 7 -3.73 -20.10 -22.40
CA PRO A 7 -3.83 -21.55 -22.40
C PRO A 7 -5.25 -22.00 -22.00
N LEU A 8 -5.85 -22.89 -22.80
CA LEU A 8 -7.15 -23.49 -22.48
C LEU A 8 -7.00 -24.45 -21.29
N ARG A 9 -7.71 -24.16 -20.20
CA ARG A 9 -7.68 -24.96 -18.96
C ARG A 9 -8.97 -25.78 -18.81
N PRO A 10 -8.91 -26.96 -18.15
CA PRO A 10 -10.10 -27.78 -17.91
C PRO A 10 -11.12 -27.03 -17.03
N LYS A 11 -12.40 -27.37 -17.20
CA LYS A 11 -13.47 -26.80 -16.35
C LYS A 11 -13.44 -27.41 -14.96
N ARG A 12 -13.59 -26.57 -13.95
CA ARG A 12 -13.66 -27.00 -12.55
C ARG A 12 -15.10 -27.32 -12.13
N LYS A 13 -15.26 -28.26 -11.21
CA LYS A 13 -16.53 -28.47 -10.50
C LYS A 13 -16.79 -27.34 -9.51
N LYS A 14 -18.01 -26.79 -9.55
CA LYS A 14 -18.48 -25.82 -8.54
C LYS A 14 -18.79 -26.55 -7.24
N ASP A 15 -18.42 -25.93 -6.14
CA ASP A 15 -18.65 -26.44 -4.79
C ASP A 15 -19.65 -25.54 -4.02
N ILE A 16 -19.99 -25.93 -2.79
CA ILE A 16 -20.89 -25.15 -1.93
C ILE A 16 -20.31 -23.77 -1.58
N VAL A 17 -18.98 -23.62 -1.58
CA VAL A 17 -18.31 -22.34 -1.27
C VAL A 17 -18.51 -21.35 -2.42
N ASP A 18 -18.50 -21.80 -3.69
CA ASP A 18 -18.89 -20.96 -4.82
C ASP A 18 -20.29 -20.36 -4.66
N PHE A 19 -21.25 -21.16 -4.19
CA PHE A 19 -22.60 -20.69 -3.92
C PHE A 19 -22.62 -19.65 -2.79
N LEU A 20 -21.93 -19.93 -1.67
CA LEU A 20 -21.85 -19.00 -0.54
C LEU A 20 -21.18 -17.67 -0.91
N VAL A 21 -20.12 -17.71 -1.72
CA VAL A 21 -19.44 -16.51 -2.23
C VAL A 21 -20.36 -15.74 -3.17
N HIS A 22 -21.11 -16.42 -4.04
CA HIS A 22 -22.06 -15.77 -4.95
C HIS A 22 -23.16 -14.99 -4.22
N PHE A 23 -23.68 -15.49 -3.10
CA PHE A 23 -24.72 -14.82 -2.31
C PHE A 23 -24.18 -13.94 -1.17
N ARG A 24 -22.86 -13.81 -1.06
CA ARG A 24 -22.21 -13.06 0.02
C ARG A 24 -22.62 -11.59 0.05
N TRP A 25 -22.98 -11.01 -1.10
CA TRP A 25 -23.46 -9.64 -1.20
C TRP A 25 -24.65 -9.35 -0.26
N ILE A 26 -25.49 -10.35 0.07
CA ILE A 26 -26.63 -10.19 0.99
C ILE A 26 -26.12 -9.77 2.37
N LEU A 27 -25.19 -10.55 2.92
CA LEU A 27 -24.56 -10.23 4.21
C LEU A 27 -23.79 -8.90 4.15
N VAL A 28 -23.15 -8.61 3.01
CA VAL A 28 -22.45 -7.35 2.84
C VAL A 28 -23.40 -6.15 2.90
N ILE A 29 -24.53 -6.19 2.20
CA ILE A 29 -25.50 -5.09 2.16
C ILE A 29 -26.18 -4.89 3.51
N PHE A 30 -26.71 -5.97 4.11
CA PHE A 30 -27.58 -5.84 5.28
C PHE A 30 -26.83 -5.81 6.61
N VAL A 31 -25.56 -6.24 6.64
CA VAL A 31 -24.76 -6.30 7.89
C VAL A 31 -23.48 -5.50 7.75
N VAL A 32 -22.64 -5.79 6.76
CA VAL A 32 -21.29 -5.20 6.69
C VAL A 32 -21.35 -3.70 6.39
N LEU A 33 -22.11 -3.25 5.40
CA LEU A 33 -22.17 -1.84 5.02
C LEU A 33 -22.73 -0.93 6.15
N PRO A 34 -23.85 -1.24 6.82
CA PRO A 34 -24.36 -0.41 7.92
C PRO A 34 -23.38 -0.31 9.09
N ILE A 35 -22.74 -1.43 9.46
CA ILE A 35 -21.74 -1.43 10.54
C ILE A 35 -20.49 -0.66 10.09
N SER A 36 -20.05 -0.84 8.83
CA SER A 36 -18.91 -0.10 8.26
C SER A 36 -19.16 1.40 8.32
N PHE A 37 -20.32 1.85 7.84
CA PHE A 37 -20.73 3.25 7.90
C PHE A 37 -20.71 3.78 9.34
N THR A 38 -21.26 3.02 10.28
CA THR A 38 -21.26 3.40 11.70
C THR A 38 -19.84 3.54 12.24
N VAL A 39 -18.95 2.59 11.95
CA VAL A 39 -17.54 2.63 12.38
C VAL A 39 -16.80 3.83 11.75
N TYR A 40 -16.99 4.09 10.45
CA TYR A 40 -16.39 5.25 9.79
C TYR A 40 -16.91 6.56 10.38
N PHE A 41 -18.22 6.65 10.65
CA PHE A 41 -18.83 7.83 11.27
C PHE A 41 -18.28 8.08 12.68
N LEU A 42 -18.17 7.04 13.51
CA LEU A 42 -17.59 7.15 14.85
C LEU A 42 -16.10 7.53 14.80
N THR A 43 -15.35 6.97 13.84
CA THR A 43 -13.94 7.34 13.61
C THR A 43 -13.83 8.81 13.23
N TYR A 44 -14.65 9.26 12.26
CA TYR A 44 -14.71 10.66 11.84
C TYR A 44 -15.05 11.60 13.01
N VAL A 45 -16.03 11.25 13.85
CA VAL A 45 -16.36 12.05 15.04
C VAL A 45 -15.18 12.09 16.02
N GLY A 46 -14.47 10.97 16.21
CA GLY A 46 -13.25 10.91 17.01
C GLY A 46 -12.15 11.82 16.46
N ASP A 47 -11.91 11.79 15.16
CA ASP A 47 -10.90 12.60 14.48
C ASP A 47 -11.23 14.09 14.59
N VAL A 48 -12.51 14.49 14.42
CA VAL A 48 -12.97 15.87 14.62
C VAL A 48 -12.77 16.30 16.08
N LYS A 49 -13.14 15.46 17.05
CA LYS A 49 -12.91 15.75 18.48
C LYS A 49 -11.42 15.92 18.79
N SER A 50 -10.54 15.12 18.17
CA SER A 50 -9.10 15.28 18.29
C SER A 50 -8.61 16.60 17.66
N ALA A 51 -9.11 16.94 16.48
CA ALA A 51 -8.77 18.18 15.78
C ALA A 51 -9.14 19.44 16.58
N MET A 52 -10.21 19.39 17.38
CA MET A 52 -10.64 20.47 18.27
C MET A 52 -9.74 20.68 19.50
N LYS A 53 -8.88 19.70 19.84
CA LYS A 53 -7.91 19.86 20.94
C LYS A 53 -6.79 20.80 20.51
N SER A 54 -6.28 21.58 21.45
CA SER A 54 -5.04 22.33 21.23
C SER A 54 -3.88 21.37 20.97
N GLU A 55 -2.92 21.83 20.18
CA GLU A 55 -1.69 21.09 19.89
C GLU A 55 -0.96 20.64 21.16
N LYS A 56 -0.80 21.55 22.14
CA LYS A 56 -0.22 21.25 23.46
C LYS A 56 -0.94 20.10 24.17
N LYS A 57 -2.26 20.01 24.05
CA LYS A 57 -3.04 18.90 24.64
C LYS A 57 -2.77 17.59 23.93
N ARG A 58 -2.73 17.57 22.59
CA ARG A 58 -2.42 16.36 21.81
C ARG A 58 -1.01 15.86 22.09
N GLN A 59 -0.03 16.77 22.17
CA GLN A 59 1.36 16.44 22.51
C GLN A 59 1.47 15.85 23.92
N LYS A 60 0.75 16.40 24.91
CA LYS A 60 0.71 15.82 26.26
C LYS A 60 0.09 14.41 26.28
N GLU A 61 -1.04 14.22 25.59
CA GLU A 61 -1.70 12.90 25.48
C GLU A 61 -0.77 11.87 24.81
N HIS A 62 -0.03 12.31 23.79
CA HIS A 62 0.98 11.50 23.12
C HIS A 62 2.08 11.03 24.09
N GLU A 63 2.70 11.95 24.85
CA GLU A 63 3.73 11.61 25.84
C GLU A 63 3.22 10.65 26.92
N GLU A 64 1.99 10.85 27.40
CA GLU A 64 1.34 9.94 28.35
C GLU A 64 1.14 8.54 27.75
N ASN A 65 0.75 8.45 26.47
CA ASN A 65 0.59 7.18 25.78
C ASN A 65 1.92 6.48 25.52
N VAL A 66 2.99 7.22 25.17
CA VAL A 66 4.35 6.68 25.04
C VAL A 66 4.80 6.07 26.36
N LYS A 67 4.59 6.75 27.50
CA LYS A 67 4.90 6.20 28.83
C LYS A 67 4.14 4.91 29.12
N LYS A 68 2.86 4.81 28.75
CA LYS A 68 2.08 3.57 28.88
C LYS A 68 2.67 2.43 28.06
N VAL A 69 3.09 2.70 26.82
CA VAL A 69 3.75 1.73 25.94
C VAL A 69 5.06 1.22 26.55
N VAL A 70 5.91 2.14 27.02
CA VAL A 70 7.19 1.79 27.67
C VAL A 70 6.96 0.97 28.94
N ASN A 71 6.04 1.41 29.80
CA ASN A 71 5.70 0.68 31.03
C ASN A 71 5.13 -0.71 30.74
N ARG A 72 4.27 -0.82 29.72
CA ARG A 72 3.74 -2.11 29.28
C ARG A 72 4.85 -3.02 28.77
N LEU A 73 5.76 -2.51 27.94
CA LEU A 73 6.86 -3.30 27.38
C LEU A 73 7.80 -3.82 28.48
N LYS A 74 8.10 -3.01 29.49
CA LYS A 74 8.93 -3.40 30.65
C LYS A 74 8.32 -4.49 31.53
N GLN A 75 7.00 -4.71 31.46
CA GLN A 75 6.34 -5.81 32.19
C GLN A 75 6.56 -7.17 31.53
N ARG A 76 7.08 -7.22 30.29
CA ARG A 76 7.30 -8.46 29.57
C ARG A 76 8.35 -9.30 30.27
N ASN A 77 8.02 -10.57 30.51
CA ASN A 77 8.98 -11.61 30.82
C ASN A 77 9.29 -12.43 29.55
N PRO A 78 10.49 -12.31 28.95
CA PRO A 78 10.85 -13.00 27.71
C PRO A 78 10.67 -14.52 27.76
N THR A 79 10.88 -15.14 28.93
CA THR A 79 10.76 -16.60 29.10
C THR A 79 9.32 -17.09 29.16
N LYS A 80 8.37 -16.21 29.51
CA LYS A 80 6.96 -16.57 29.76
C LYS A 80 5.99 -16.01 28.74
N ASP A 81 6.25 -14.81 28.22
CA ASP A 81 5.25 -14.03 27.49
C ASP A 81 5.39 -14.11 25.96
N GLY A 82 6.49 -14.69 25.46
CA GLY A 82 6.78 -14.81 24.04
C GLY A 82 7.05 -13.48 23.34
N LEU A 83 6.91 -13.44 22.01
CA LEU A 83 7.31 -12.28 21.20
C LEU A 83 6.36 -11.08 21.33
N VAL A 84 6.91 -9.88 21.31
CA VAL A 84 6.17 -8.60 21.33
C VAL A 84 5.44 -8.38 20.01
N CYS A 85 4.19 -7.94 20.11
CA CYS A 85 3.44 -7.44 18.98
C CYS A 85 2.45 -6.35 19.40
N THR A 86 1.92 -5.63 18.41
CA THR A 86 0.84 -4.67 18.69
C THR A 86 -0.45 -5.41 19.08
N ALA A 87 -1.28 -4.84 19.95
CA ALA A 87 -2.60 -5.41 20.29
C ALA A 87 -3.61 -5.37 19.13
N ARG A 88 -3.21 -4.80 17.98
CA ARG A 88 -4.04 -4.70 16.76
C ARG A 88 -4.42 -6.10 16.28
N LYS A 89 -5.72 -6.38 16.24
CA LYS A 89 -6.22 -7.68 15.79
C LYS A 89 -5.91 -7.93 14.30
N PRO A 90 -5.58 -9.19 13.89
CA PRO A 90 -5.17 -9.53 12.53
C PRO A 90 -6.12 -9.03 11.42
N TYR A 91 -7.43 -9.13 11.64
CA TYR A 91 -8.44 -8.74 10.66
C TYR A 91 -8.51 -7.22 10.43
N ILE A 92 -7.90 -6.39 11.29
CA ILE A 92 -7.88 -4.93 11.14
C ILE A 92 -6.83 -4.48 10.09
N ALA A 93 -5.85 -5.32 9.78
CA ALA A 93 -4.90 -5.02 8.70
C ALA A 93 -5.62 -5.11 7.34
N VAL A 94 -5.39 -4.10 6.48
CA VAL A 94 -5.97 -4.02 5.13
C VAL A 94 -5.44 -5.13 4.23
N GLY A 95 -4.16 -5.50 4.36
CA GLY A 95 -3.55 -6.55 3.55
C GLY A 95 -4.18 -7.93 3.74
N MET A 96 -4.00 -8.79 2.74
CA MET A 96 -4.58 -10.14 2.67
C MET A 96 -3.84 -11.18 3.52
N ARG A 97 -2.71 -10.81 4.12
CA ARG A 97 -1.94 -11.71 4.99
C ARG A 97 -2.69 -12.18 6.21
N ASN A 98 -2.40 -13.42 6.57
CA ASN A 98 -2.81 -14.01 7.83
C ASN A 98 -1.75 -13.72 8.90
N VAL A 99 -2.14 -12.99 9.94
CA VAL A 99 -1.23 -12.67 11.06
C VAL A 99 -1.27 -13.81 12.09
N ASP A 100 -1.01 -15.04 11.63
CA ASP A 100 -1.21 -16.25 12.42
C ASP A 100 -0.15 -16.44 13.52
N TYR A 101 0.95 -15.67 13.50
CA TYR A 101 1.95 -15.71 14.57
C TYR A 101 1.41 -15.30 15.94
N LYS A 102 0.33 -14.49 15.97
CA LYS A 102 -0.36 -14.11 17.21
C LYS A 102 -1.22 -15.24 17.79
N ARG A 103 -1.28 -16.41 17.14
CA ARG A 103 -1.90 -17.61 17.73
C ARG A 103 -0.96 -18.30 18.71
N ALA A 104 0.35 -18.17 18.49
CA ALA A 104 1.36 -18.61 19.43
C ALA A 104 1.44 -17.64 20.61
N ARG A 105 2.25 -18.01 21.61
CA ARG A 105 2.54 -17.16 22.76
C ARG A 105 3.11 -15.81 22.34
N HIS A 106 2.50 -14.72 22.80
CA HIS A 106 2.89 -13.37 22.43
C HIS A 106 2.51 -12.35 23.49
N PHE A 107 3.21 -11.21 23.48
CA PHE A 107 3.00 -10.10 24.39
C PHE A 107 2.43 -8.91 23.63
N GLU A 108 1.14 -8.61 23.85
CA GLU A 108 0.45 -7.48 23.21
C GLU A 108 0.80 -6.14 23.87
N VAL A 109 1.11 -5.16 23.03
CA VAL A 109 1.28 -3.74 23.39
C VAL A 109 0.26 -2.91 22.62
N ASP A 110 -0.61 -2.20 23.33
CA ASP A 110 -1.68 -1.42 22.69
C ASP A 110 -1.18 -0.07 22.18
N LEU A 111 -1.43 0.18 20.89
CA LEU A 111 -1.13 1.45 20.20
C LEU A 111 -2.41 2.13 19.69
N ALA A 112 -3.61 1.65 20.05
CA ALA A 112 -4.88 2.14 19.49
C ALA A 112 -5.13 3.64 19.74
N ALA A 113 -4.53 4.21 20.79
CA ALA A 113 -4.67 5.63 21.15
C ALA A 113 -3.86 6.59 20.24
N PHE A 114 -2.89 6.08 19.48
CA PHE A 114 -1.96 6.88 18.67
C PHE A 114 -2.59 7.33 17.33
N ARG A 115 -3.61 8.19 17.39
CA ARG A 115 -4.46 8.63 16.25
C ARG A 115 -4.47 10.15 16.01
N ASN A 116 -3.57 10.89 16.64
CA ASN A 116 -3.55 12.35 16.60
C ASN A 116 -2.60 12.87 15.53
N ILE A 117 -3.04 13.91 14.82
CA ILE A 117 -2.14 14.84 14.14
C ILE A 117 -1.58 15.74 15.23
N LEU A 118 -0.29 15.61 15.53
CA LEU A 118 0.33 16.34 16.64
C LEU A 118 0.52 17.80 16.22
N GLU A 119 1.17 18.03 15.08
CA GLU A 119 1.59 19.35 14.60
C GLU A 119 1.54 19.42 13.06
N ILE A 120 1.22 20.58 12.51
CA ILE A 120 1.37 20.92 11.09
C ILE A 120 2.22 22.19 11.02
N ASP A 121 3.51 22.00 10.74
CA ASP A 121 4.48 23.08 10.64
C ASP A 121 4.56 23.58 9.19
N LYS A 122 4.10 24.81 8.97
CA LYS A 122 4.08 25.47 7.65
C LYS A 122 5.41 26.12 7.27
N GLU A 123 6.30 26.32 8.23
CA GLU A 123 7.63 26.88 7.99
C GLU A 123 8.60 25.77 7.62
N ARG A 124 8.64 24.69 8.41
CA ARG A 124 9.45 23.49 8.13
C ARG A 124 8.84 22.61 7.04
N MET A 125 7.58 22.85 6.67
CA MET A 125 6.81 22.04 5.72
C MET A 125 6.78 20.56 6.12
N VAL A 126 6.39 20.31 7.37
CA VAL A 126 6.35 18.97 7.98
C VAL A 126 5.07 18.79 8.78
N ALA A 127 4.46 17.61 8.68
CA ALA A 127 3.41 17.18 9.59
C ALA A 127 3.97 16.15 10.57
N LYS A 128 3.83 16.40 11.89
CA LYS A 128 4.12 15.42 12.92
C LYS A 128 2.84 14.69 13.29
N VAL A 129 2.82 13.37 13.11
CA VAL A 129 1.61 12.55 13.22
C VAL A 129 1.88 11.25 13.96
N GLU A 130 0.85 10.75 14.63
CA GLU A 130 0.86 9.42 15.24
C GLU A 130 0.59 8.32 14.19
N PRO A 131 1.09 7.08 14.38
CA PRO A 131 1.07 6.01 13.38
C PRO A 131 -0.32 5.58 12.88
N LEU A 132 -1.40 5.78 13.64
CA LEU A 132 -2.76 5.40 13.23
C LEU A 132 -3.56 6.56 12.63
N VAL A 133 -2.95 7.74 12.44
CA VAL A 133 -3.49 8.75 11.53
C VAL A 133 -3.58 8.15 10.13
N ASN A 134 -4.74 8.28 9.49
CA ASN A 134 -4.98 7.74 8.16
C ASN A 134 -5.00 8.83 7.08
N MET A 135 -4.93 8.41 5.80
CA MET A 135 -4.90 9.33 4.66
C MET A 135 -6.16 10.22 4.62
N GLY A 136 -7.32 9.67 4.98
CA GLY A 136 -8.57 10.43 5.02
C GLY A 136 -8.59 11.56 6.07
N GLN A 137 -7.94 11.34 7.22
CA GLN A 137 -7.80 12.29 8.32
C GLN A 137 -6.78 13.38 7.98
N ILE A 138 -5.56 13.01 7.57
CA ILE A 138 -4.49 13.99 7.30
C ILE A 138 -4.84 14.91 6.13
N THR A 139 -5.37 14.37 5.03
CA THR A 139 -5.76 15.20 3.86
C THR A 139 -6.93 16.14 4.17
N ARG A 140 -7.83 15.76 5.08
CA ARG A 140 -8.92 16.64 5.54
C ARG A 140 -8.39 17.83 6.33
N ALA A 141 -7.30 17.67 7.07
CA ALA A 141 -6.66 18.74 7.80
C ALA A 141 -5.78 19.61 6.89
N THR A 142 -4.99 19.01 6.00
CA THR A 142 -3.95 19.74 5.25
C THR A 142 -4.45 20.37 3.95
N VAL A 143 -5.33 19.69 3.18
CA VAL A 143 -5.74 20.19 1.85
C VAL A 143 -6.44 21.55 1.91
N PRO A 144 -7.32 21.85 2.89
CA PRO A 144 -7.88 23.19 3.04
C PRO A 144 -6.84 24.28 3.33
N MET A 145 -5.63 23.90 3.76
CA MET A 145 -4.50 24.81 3.97
C MET A 145 -3.61 24.94 2.73
N ASN A 146 -4.02 24.38 1.59
CA ASN A 146 -3.21 24.25 0.37
C ASN A 146 -1.91 23.46 0.62
N LEU A 147 -1.99 22.45 1.49
CA LEU A 147 -0.90 21.53 1.80
C LEU A 147 -1.32 20.06 1.67
N ALA A 148 -0.40 19.18 1.32
CA ALA A 148 -0.59 17.73 1.40
C ALA A 148 0.72 17.04 1.78
N LEU A 149 0.65 15.79 2.23
CA LEU A 149 1.84 14.94 2.26
C LEU A 149 2.41 14.82 0.84
N ALA A 150 3.72 14.72 0.69
CA ALA A 150 4.35 14.62 -0.64
C ALA A 150 3.87 13.39 -1.43
N VAL A 151 3.58 12.29 -0.73
CA VAL A 151 2.93 11.09 -1.26
C VAL A 151 1.66 10.84 -0.44
N VAL A 152 0.51 10.75 -1.10
CA VAL A 152 -0.78 10.47 -0.47
C VAL A 152 -1.33 9.20 -1.09
N ALA A 153 -1.35 8.11 -0.32
CA ALA A 153 -2.02 6.89 -0.76
C ALA A 153 -3.54 7.11 -0.86
N GLU A 154 -4.15 6.43 -1.81
CA GLU A 154 -5.45 6.69 -2.42
C GLU A 154 -6.67 6.09 -1.70
N LEU A 155 -6.41 5.29 -0.67
CA LEU A 155 -7.43 4.73 0.21
C LEU A 155 -7.44 5.48 1.56
N ASP A 156 -8.60 6.03 1.93
CA ASP A 156 -8.82 6.81 3.17
C ASP A 156 -8.30 6.08 4.43
N ASP A 157 -8.46 4.75 4.48
CA ASP A 157 -8.20 3.90 5.65
C ASP A 157 -6.72 3.51 5.85
N LEU A 158 -5.84 3.81 4.89
CA LEU A 158 -4.41 3.53 5.00
C LEU A 158 -3.78 4.44 6.05
N THR A 159 -3.08 3.83 7.01
CA THR A 159 -2.46 4.52 8.14
C THR A 159 -1.02 4.86 7.86
N VAL A 160 -0.56 6.03 8.32
CA VAL A 160 0.82 6.50 8.22
C VAL A 160 1.83 5.42 8.65
N GLY A 161 1.65 4.82 9.82
CA GLY A 161 2.59 3.82 10.31
C GLY A 161 2.61 2.54 9.47
N GLY A 162 1.50 2.22 8.80
CA GLY A 162 1.43 1.11 7.84
C GLY A 162 2.21 1.38 6.56
N LEU A 163 2.09 2.60 6.02
CA LEU A 163 2.81 3.02 4.81
C LEU A 163 4.32 3.16 5.07
N ILE A 164 4.72 3.61 6.27
CA ILE A 164 6.12 3.69 6.67
C ILE A 164 6.71 2.29 6.86
N ASN A 165 6.09 1.45 7.69
CA ASN A 165 6.66 0.14 8.03
C ASN A 165 6.52 -0.89 6.91
N GLY A 166 5.55 -0.70 6.01
CA GLY A 166 5.31 -1.59 4.89
C GLY A 166 5.72 -0.96 3.59
N TYR A 167 4.72 -0.58 2.82
CA TYR A 167 4.86 -0.06 1.48
C TYR A 167 3.77 1.01 1.26
N GLY A 168 4.09 2.01 0.46
CA GLY A 168 3.17 3.07 0.08
C GLY A 168 3.72 3.89 -1.07
N ILE A 169 2.92 4.02 -2.12
CA ILE A 169 3.15 4.91 -3.26
C ILE A 169 1.81 5.51 -3.67
N GLU A 170 1.84 6.50 -4.56
CA GLU A 170 0.70 6.91 -5.39
C GLU A 170 1.24 7.79 -6.53
N GLY A 171 0.38 8.41 -7.35
CA GLY A 171 0.80 9.07 -8.59
C GLY A 171 1.91 10.14 -8.50
N SER A 172 2.21 10.71 -7.34
CA SER A 172 3.34 11.63 -7.14
C SER A 172 4.67 10.94 -6.80
N SER A 173 4.66 9.62 -6.60
CA SER A 173 5.85 8.82 -6.23
C SER A 173 6.93 8.79 -7.30
N HIS A 174 6.60 9.03 -8.56
CA HIS A 174 7.60 9.20 -9.62
C HIS A 174 8.48 10.44 -9.40
N ILE A 175 8.03 11.40 -8.59
CA ILE A 175 8.81 12.55 -8.14
C ILE A 175 9.46 12.26 -6.79
N TYR A 176 8.65 11.84 -5.82
CA TYR A 176 9.02 11.80 -4.39
C TYR A 176 9.46 10.44 -3.85
N GLY A 177 9.43 9.38 -4.68
CA GLY A 177 9.73 8.01 -4.29
C GLY A 177 8.63 7.35 -3.47
N LEU A 178 9.03 6.43 -2.60
CA LEU A 178 8.14 5.74 -1.68
C LEU A 178 7.64 6.70 -0.59
N PHE A 179 6.50 6.38 0.04
CA PHE A 179 5.99 7.13 1.19
C PHE A 179 7.06 7.28 2.29
N SER A 180 7.86 6.23 2.52
CA SER A 180 8.99 6.24 3.47
C SER A 180 10.08 7.25 3.13
N ASP A 181 10.29 7.56 1.84
CA ASP A 181 11.31 8.53 1.41
C ASP A 181 10.92 9.98 1.74
N THR A 182 9.64 10.20 2.06
CA THR A 182 9.10 11.50 2.47
C THR A 182 9.18 11.73 3.99
N VAL A 183 9.62 10.73 4.76
CA VAL A 183 9.76 10.81 6.21
C VAL A 183 11.02 11.60 6.57
N VAL A 184 10.90 12.48 7.55
CA VAL A 184 11.99 13.33 8.06
C VAL A 184 12.53 12.79 9.38
N ALA A 185 11.65 12.28 10.24
CA ALA A 185 12.04 11.70 11.52
C ALA A 185 11.04 10.64 11.98
N LEU A 186 11.53 9.67 12.75
CA LEU A 186 10.75 8.59 13.35
C LEU A 186 10.97 8.58 14.85
N GLU A 187 9.90 8.47 15.64
CA GLU A 187 9.98 8.23 17.07
C GLU A 187 9.57 6.79 17.36
N VAL A 188 10.47 6.05 18.01
CA VAL A 188 10.39 4.59 18.11
C VAL A 188 10.65 4.16 19.54
N VAL A 189 9.80 3.29 20.06
CA VAL A 189 10.08 2.55 21.30
C VAL A 189 10.82 1.27 20.93
N LEU A 190 12.08 1.18 21.38
CA LEU A 190 12.96 0.02 21.17
C LEU A 190 12.57 -1.16 22.08
N SER A 191 13.19 -2.32 21.86
CA SER A 191 12.91 -3.55 22.63
C SER A 191 13.19 -3.40 24.14
N ASP A 192 14.18 -2.59 24.51
CA ASP A 192 14.56 -2.30 25.90
C ASP A 192 13.70 -1.20 26.55
N GLY A 193 12.74 -0.64 25.81
CA GLY A 193 11.84 0.42 26.26
C GLY A 193 12.44 1.83 26.19
N ARG A 194 13.64 2.03 25.63
CA ARG A 194 14.10 3.38 25.27
C ARG A 194 13.24 3.96 24.16
N VAL A 195 12.97 5.25 24.25
CA VAL A 195 12.32 6.03 23.19
C VAL A 195 13.40 6.80 22.46
N VAL A 196 13.53 6.57 21.15
CA VAL A 196 14.56 7.19 20.33
C VAL A 196 13.92 7.98 19.20
N ARG A 197 14.57 9.07 18.79
CA ARG A 197 14.24 9.81 17.58
C ARG A 197 15.28 9.49 16.52
N ALA A 198 14.88 8.81 15.46
CA ALA A 198 15.74 8.44 14.35
C ALA A 198 15.59 9.43 13.19
N THR A 199 16.70 9.98 12.71
CA THR A 199 16.79 10.80 11.50
C THR A 199 17.91 10.30 10.61
N LYS A 200 17.94 10.78 9.35
CA LYS A 200 18.97 10.42 8.38
C LYS A 200 20.42 10.70 8.83
N ASP A 201 20.60 11.62 9.78
CA ASP A 201 21.87 12.28 10.10
C ASP A 201 22.29 12.19 11.57
N ASN A 202 21.62 11.38 12.39
CA ASN A 202 21.99 11.17 13.80
C ASN A 202 22.46 9.73 14.09
N GLU A 203 22.76 9.43 15.35
CA GLU A 203 23.26 8.12 15.81
C GLU A 203 22.31 6.94 15.55
N TYR A 204 21.05 7.21 15.20
CA TYR A 204 20.01 6.24 14.85
C TYR A 204 19.69 6.23 13.34
N SER A 205 20.60 6.74 12.49
CA SER A 205 20.43 6.76 11.03
C SER A 205 20.24 5.37 10.42
N ASP A 206 20.95 4.36 10.93
CA ASP A 206 20.74 2.97 10.52
C ASP A 206 19.31 2.49 10.77
N LEU A 207 18.74 2.80 11.94
CA LEU A 207 17.35 2.48 12.28
C LEU A 207 16.37 3.25 11.39
N PHE A 208 16.64 4.52 11.10
CA PHE A 208 15.83 5.35 10.20
C PHE A 208 15.69 4.68 8.82
N TYR A 209 16.81 4.23 8.25
CA TYR A 209 16.83 3.54 6.95
C TYR A 209 16.32 2.10 7.01
N ALA A 210 16.39 1.42 8.16
CA ALA A 210 15.97 0.02 8.32
C ALA A 210 14.47 -0.17 8.63
N ILE A 211 13.78 0.86 9.15
CA ILE A 211 12.34 0.77 9.50
C ILE A 211 11.43 0.55 8.28
N PRO A 212 11.63 1.24 7.14
CA PRO A 212 10.88 0.94 5.93
C PRO A 212 10.93 -0.55 5.58
N TRP A 213 9.80 -1.12 5.17
CA TRP A 213 9.65 -2.54 4.85
C TRP A 213 9.89 -3.52 6.04
N SER A 214 10.17 -3.04 7.26
CA SER A 214 10.39 -3.90 8.44
C SER A 214 9.10 -4.46 9.04
N GLN A 215 7.94 -3.99 8.59
CA GLN A 215 6.62 -4.31 9.13
C GLN A 215 6.50 -4.07 10.65
N GLY A 216 7.31 -3.17 11.23
CA GLY A 216 7.32 -2.92 12.68
C GLY A 216 7.91 -4.09 13.45
N THR A 217 9.05 -4.60 13.00
CA THR A 217 9.81 -5.68 13.66
C THR A 217 11.14 -5.21 14.26
N LEU A 218 11.46 -3.92 14.14
CA LEU A 218 12.62 -3.27 14.76
C LEU A 218 12.27 -2.43 15.99
N GLY A 219 10.98 -2.19 16.22
CA GLY A 219 10.48 -1.36 17.31
C GLY A 219 9.03 -0.96 17.10
N LEU A 220 8.46 -0.25 18.07
CA LEU A 220 7.10 0.28 18.01
C LEU A 220 7.16 1.75 17.60
N LEU A 221 6.77 2.05 16.36
CA LEU A 221 6.63 3.41 15.86
C LEU A 221 5.50 4.12 16.63
N VAL A 222 5.79 5.29 17.22
CA VAL A 222 4.82 6.06 18.02
C VAL A 222 4.55 7.46 17.47
N SER A 223 5.49 8.05 16.72
CA SER A 223 5.23 9.24 15.90
C SER A 223 6.16 9.31 14.68
N ALA A 224 5.77 10.08 13.67
CA ALA A 224 6.59 10.36 12.49
C ALA A 224 6.42 11.82 12.06
N GLU A 225 7.52 12.42 11.60
CA GLU A 225 7.55 13.71 10.92
C GLU A 225 7.62 13.46 9.40
N ILE A 226 6.67 14.01 8.62
CA ILE A 226 6.52 13.70 7.19
C ILE A 226 6.46 14.99 6.38
N LYS A 227 7.17 15.02 5.25
CA LYS A 227 7.24 16.17 4.36
C LYS A 227 5.88 16.57 3.79
N LEU A 228 5.58 17.86 3.87
CA LEU A 228 4.46 18.52 3.21
C LEU A 228 4.92 19.17 1.91
N ILE A 229 3.99 19.28 0.96
CA ILE A 229 4.14 20.04 -0.28
C ILE A 229 2.99 21.03 -0.43
N PRO A 230 3.22 22.19 -1.08
CA PRO A 230 2.13 23.05 -1.49
C PRO A 230 1.28 22.36 -2.57
N VAL A 231 -0.04 22.51 -2.47
CA VAL A 231 -1.01 21.98 -3.44
C VAL A 231 -2.02 23.05 -3.81
N LYS A 232 -2.75 22.85 -4.92
CA LYS A 232 -3.88 23.72 -5.29
C LYS A 232 -5.21 23.01 -5.09
N GLU A 233 -6.31 23.73 -5.25
CA GLU A 233 -7.66 23.25 -4.95
C GLU A 233 -8.15 22.16 -5.91
N TYR A 234 -7.62 22.13 -7.13
CA TYR A 234 -7.98 21.15 -8.16
C TYR A 234 -6.78 20.42 -8.73
N MET A 235 -7.02 19.18 -9.14
CA MET A 235 -6.18 18.39 -10.03
C MET A 235 -6.74 18.50 -11.44
N LYS A 236 -5.99 19.11 -12.36
CA LYS A 236 -6.28 19.04 -13.80
C LYS A 236 -5.75 17.71 -14.31
N LEU A 237 -6.66 16.81 -14.64
CA LEU A 237 -6.35 15.45 -15.05
C LEU A 237 -6.63 15.26 -16.54
N THR A 238 -5.61 14.83 -17.28
CA THR A 238 -5.71 14.45 -18.69
C THR A 238 -5.86 12.94 -18.78
N TYR A 239 -6.85 12.46 -19.54
CA TYR A 239 -7.06 11.03 -19.81
C TYR A 239 -6.71 10.76 -21.26
N LYS A 240 -5.59 10.09 -21.51
CA LYS A 240 -5.13 9.75 -22.85
C LYS A 240 -5.37 8.26 -23.13
N PRO A 241 -6.26 7.89 -24.06
CA PRO A 241 -6.40 6.49 -24.46
C PRO A 241 -5.26 6.09 -25.40
N ALA A 242 -4.83 4.83 -25.35
CA ALA A 242 -4.01 4.25 -26.41
C ALA A 242 -4.45 2.82 -26.73
N ARG A 243 -4.10 2.40 -27.96
CA ARG A 243 -4.31 1.05 -28.47
C ARG A 243 -3.00 0.54 -29.03
N GLY A 244 -2.68 -0.72 -28.75
CA GLY A 244 -1.42 -1.35 -29.13
C GLY A 244 -1.24 -2.65 -28.36
N ASN A 245 -0.18 -3.40 -28.65
CA ASN A 245 0.19 -4.53 -27.80
C ASN A 245 0.70 -4.07 -26.42
N LEU A 246 0.87 -4.99 -25.47
CA LEU A 246 1.25 -4.67 -24.10
C LEU A 246 2.59 -3.91 -23.98
N LYS A 247 3.57 -4.18 -24.86
CA LYS A 247 4.85 -3.44 -24.89
C LYS A 247 4.68 -2.02 -25.43
N GLU A 248 3.86 -1.84 -26.45
CA GLU A 248 3.50 -0.51 -26.97
C GLU A 248 2.77 0.31 -25.90
N LEU A 249 1.83 -0.30 -25.16
CA LEU A 249 1.14 0.35 -24.05
C LEU A 249 2.10 0.73 -22.92
N ALA A 250 3.07 -0.14 -22.59
CA ALA A 250 4.13 0.18 -21.62
C ALA A 250 5.01 1.35 -22.08
N GLN A 251 5.30 1.47 -23.38
CA GLN A 251 6.05 2.61 -23.91
C GLN A 251 5.23 3.91 -23.84
N VAL A 252 3.94 3.87 -24.17
CA VAL A 252 3.05 5.04 -24.00
C VAL A 252 2.99 5.48 -22.54
N TYR A 253 2.96 4.52 -21.61
CA TYR A 253 3.05 4.79 -20.18
C TYR A 253 4.34 5.53 -19.82
N ALA A 254 5.51 4.98 -20.18
CA ALA A 254 6.80 5.63 -19.90
C ALA A 254 6.88 7.04 -20.52
N ASP A 255 6.45 7.20 -21.77
CA ASP A 255 6.47 8.49 -22.48
C ASP A 255 5.52 9.54 -21.85
N SER A 256 4.55 9.12 -21.03
CA SER A 256 3.60 10.05 -20.39
C SER A 256 4.19 10.86 -19.23
N PHE A 257 5.33 10.43 -18.67
CA PHE A 257 5.94 11.08 -17.51
C PHE A 257 7.47 11.11 -17.50
N ALA A 258 8.13 10.31 -18.33
CA ALA A 258 9.57 10.29 -18.49
C ALA A 258 9.94 10.79 -19.89
N PRO A 259 9.91 12.11 -20.15
CA PRO A 259 10.14 12.66 -21.49
C PRO A 259 11.54 12.32 -22.00
N ARG A 260 11.63 11.84 -23.24
CA ARG A 260 12.89 11.35 -23.84
C ARG A 260 13.93 12.44 -24.10
N ASP A 261 13.49 13.68 -24.22
CA ASP A 261 14.37 14.85 -24.35
C ASP A 261 14.84 15.39 -22.99
N GLY A 262 14.40 14.77 -21.88
CA GLY A 262 14.79 15.14 -20.52
C GLY A 262 14.12 16.41 -19.98
N ASP A 263 13.19 17.01 -20.74
CA ASP A 263 12.54 18.27 -20.36
C ASP A 263 11.63 18.09 -19.14
N GLN A 264 12.14 18.52 -17.98
CA GLN A 264 11.44 18.42 -16.71
C GLN A 264 10.12 19.20 -16.67
N SER A 265 9.92 20.20 -17.54
CA SER A 265 8.66 20.94 -17.60
C SER A 265 7.49 20.11 -18.14
N LYS A 266 7.77 18.97 -18.78
CA LYS A 266 6.78 18.02 -19.28
C LYS A 266 6.42 16.93 -18.27
N VAL A 267 7.13 16.85 -17.14
CA VAL A 267 6.86 15.87 -16.09
C VAL A 267 5.63 16.33 -15.29
N PRO A 268 4.55 15.54 -15.23
CA PRO A 268 3.34 15.91 -14.51
C PRO A 268 3.52 15.81 -13.00
N ASP A 269 2.62 16.42 -12.21
CA ASP A 269 2.63 16.28 -10.75
C ASP A 269 2.18 14.86 -10.33
N PHE A 270 1.32 14.22 -11.13
CA PHE A 270 0.76 12.89 -10.88
C PHE A 270 0.71 12.04 -12.14
N VAL A 271 0.90 10.74 -11.96
CA VAL A 271 0.85 9.74 -13.04
C VAL A 271 0.14 8.48 -12.56
N GLU A 272 -0.78 7.99 -13.38
CA GLU A 272 -1.42 6.69 -13.20
C GLU A 272 -1.79 6.14 -14.58
N ALA A 273 -1.76 4.83 -14.77
CA ALA A 273 -2.40 4.22 -15.93
C ALA A 273 -3.23 3.00 -15.56
N MET A 274 -4.20 2.70 -16.42
CA MET A 274 -5.04 1.52 -16.31
C MET A 274 -5.05 0.80 -17.64
N ILE A 275 -4.58 -0.45 -17.64
CA ILE A 275 -4.66 -1.35 -18.79
C ILE A 275 -5.95 -2.15 -18.66
N TYR A 276 -6.88 -2.01 -19.60
CA TYR A 276 -8.22 -2.63 -19.50
C TYR A 276 -8.31 -3.99 -20.15
N ASN A 277 -7.45 -4.26 -21.12
CA ASN A 277 -7.33 -5.51 -21.84
C ASN A 277 -5.94 -5.54 -22.52
N PRO A 278 -5.54 -6.65 -23.18
CA PRO A 278 -4.23 -6.77 -23.81
C PRO A 278 -3.91 -5.73 -24.90
N THR A 279 -4.92 -4.99 -25.34
CA THR A 279 -4.83 -4.08 -26.50
C THR A 279 -5.17 -2.62 -26.21
N GLU A 280 -5.70 -2.31 -25.02
CA GLU A 280 -6.24 -0.98 -24.72
C GLU A 280 -5.89 -0.54 -23.30
N GLY A 281 -5.43 0.71 -23.18
CA GLY A 281 -5.11 1.35 -21.91
C GLY A 281 -5.50 2.82 -21.88
N VAL A 282 -5.65 3.36 -20.67
CA VAL A 282 -5.85 4.80 -20.43
C VAL A 282 -4.74 5.28 -19.51
N PHE A 283 -4.03 6.32 -19.94
CA PHE A 283 -2.89 6.92 -19.26
C PHE A 283 -3.31 8.29 -18.76
N MET A 284 -3.13 8.51 -17.47
CA MET A 284 -3.65 9.68 -16.76
C MET A 284 -2.49 10.47 -16.17
N THR A 285 -2.42 11.75 -16.53
CA THR A 285 -1.43 12.68 -16.00
C THR A 285 -2.12 13.88 -15.37
N GLY A 286 -1.65 14.27 -14.19
CA GLY A 286 -2.26 15.31 -13.36
C GLY A 286 -1.32 16.48 -13.12
N VAL A 287 -1.85 17.70 -13.15
CA VAL A 287 -1.17 18.90 -12.67
C VAL A 287 -2.07 19.73 -11.76
N TYR A 288 -1.50 20.36 -10.74
CA TYR A 288 -2.28 21.20 -9.83
C TYR A 288 -2.79 22.47 -10.52
N ALA A 289 -4.09 22.69 -10.42
CA ALA A 289 -4.81 23.84 -10.96
C ALA A 289 -5.50 24.65 -9.86
N SER A 290 -5.49 25.97 -10.02
CA SER A 290 -6.21 26.88 -9.14
C SER A 290 -7.72 26.78 -9.33
N LYS A 291 -8.48 27.22 -8.34
CA LYS A 291 -9.93 27.37 -8.45
C LYS A 291 -10.36 28.30 -9.59
N GLU A 292 -9.59 29.37 -9.83
CA GLU A 292 -9.84 30.34 -10.91
C GLU A 292 -9.68 29.67 -12.27
N GLU A 293 -8.62 28.87 -12.45
CA GLU A 293 -8.40 28.10 -13.67
C GLU A 293 -9.53 27.08 -13.90
N ALA A 294 -9.85 26.28 -12.89
CA ALA A 294 -10.88 25.25 -13.01
C ALA A 294 -12.26 25.81 -13.40
N LYS A 295 -12.57 27.05 -12.99
CA LYS A 295 -13.84 27.74 -13.27
C LYS A 295 -13.87 28.51 -14.60
N LYS A 296 -12.78 28.55 -15.37
CA LYS A 296 -12.78 29.21 -16.69
C LYS A 296 -13.80 28.56 -17.62
N LYS A 297 -14.48 29.37 -18.43
CA LYS A 297 -15.48 28.90 -19.41
C LYS A 297 -14.84 27.86 -20.34
N GLY A 298 -15.49 26.70 -20.47
CA GLY A 298 -15.02 25.57 -21.29
C GLY A 298 -14.32 24.46 -20.50
N ASN A 299 -13.81 24.74 -19.29
CA ASN A 299 -13.27 23.72 -18.41
C ASN A 299 -14.38 22.91 -17.74
N VAL A 300 -14.14 21.60 -17.55
CA VAL A 300 -15.10 20.67 -16.94
C VAL A 300 -14.65 20.34 -15.52
N ILE A 301 -15.46 20.70 -14.53
CA ILE A 301 -15.24 20.28 -13.15
C ILE A 301 -15.91 18.93 -12.92
N ASN A 302 -15.12 17.95 -12.49
CA ASN A 302 -15.58 16.61 -12.14
C ASN A 302 -15.48 16.39 -10.63
N ASN A 303 -16.62 16.51 -9.93
CA ASN A 303 -16.73 16.12 -8.52
C ASN A 303 -16.81 14.59 -8.39
N GLN A 304 -15.72 13.88 -8.67
CA GLN A 304 -15.62 12.42 -8.64
C GLN A 304 -15.99 11.83 -7.26
N GLY A 305 -15.85 12.63 -6.20
CA GLY A 305 -16.22 12.32 -4.83
C GLY A 305 -17.71 12.26 -4.56
N TRP A 306 -18.60 12.47 -5.52
CA TRP A 306 -20.04 12.21 -5.34
C TRP A 306 -20.38 10.72 -5.40
N TRP A 307 -21.12 10.22 -4.40
CA TRP A 307 -21.35 8.77 -4.22
C TRP A 307 -22.17 8.11 -5.34
N PHE A 308 -22.99 8.89 -6.03
CA PHE A 308 -23.81 8.43 -7.15
C PHE A 308 -23.10 8.52 -8.51
N LYS A 309 -21.81 8.88 -8.56
CA LYS A 309 -21.02 8.90 -9.83
C LYS A 309 -20.41 7.53 -10.12
N PRO A 310 -20.12 7.22 -11.41
CA PRO A 310 -19.42 5.99 -11.76
C PRO A 310 -18.09 5.91 -11.03
N TRP A 311 -17.63 4.71 -10.72
CA TRP A 311 -16.32 4.51 -10.12
C TRP A 311 -15.22 5.03 -11.02
N PHE A 312 -14.10 5.46 -10.42
CA PHE A 312 -13.08 6.24 -11.13
C PHE A 312 -12.52 5.49 -12.34
N TYR A 313 -12.18 4.20 -12.19
CA TYR A 313 -11.70 3.39 -13.31
C TYR A 313 -12.75 3.29 -14.44
N GLN A 314 -14.04 3.12 -14.13
CA GLN A 314 -15.09 3.08 -15.16
C GLN A 314 -15.26 4.44 -15.85
N HIS A 315 -15.04 5.54 -15.14
CA HIS A 315 -15.04 6.87 -15.71
C HIS A 315 -13.85 7.10 -16.64
N ALA A 316 -12.63 6.74 -16.19
CA ALA A 316 -11.42 6.80 -16.99
C ALA A 316 -11.52 5.96 -18.27
N GLN A 317 -12.09 4.76 -18.19
CA GLN A 317 -12.30 3.87 -19.34
C GLN A 317 -13.08 4.52 -20.49
N LYS A 318 -13.92 5.52 -20.22
CA LYS A 318 -14.66 6.24 -21.28
C LYS A 318 -13.74 6.93 -22.28
N ALA A 319 -12.50 7.23 -21.92
CA ALA A 319 -11.49 7.78 -22.83
C ALA A 319 -11.31 6.90 -24.07
N LEU A 320 -11.38 5.56 -23.92
CA LEU A 320 -11.26 4.62 -25.04
C LEU A 320 -12.31 4.85 -26.13
N LYS A 321 -13.50 5.37 -25.77
CA LYS A 321 -14.58 5.68 -26.70
C LYS A 321 -14.62 7.17 -27.10
N LYS A 322 -14.29 8.07 -26.17
CA LYS A 322 -14.39 9.52 -26.37
C LYS A 322 -13.16 10.15 -27.03
N GLY A 323 -12.02 9.48 -27.01
CA GLY A 323 -10.73 10.11 -27.26
C GLY A 323 -10.16 10.77 -26.01
N GLU A 324 -9.07 11.50 -26.17
CA GLU A 324 -8.42 12.24 -25.10
C GLU A 324 -9.33 13.34 -24.55
N PHE A 325 -9.38 13.50 -23.23
CA PHE A 325 -10.13 14.59 -22.60
C PHE A 325 -9.48 15.03 -21.29
N VAL A 326 -9.85 16.24 -20.83
CA VAL A 326 -9.31 16.88 -19.63
C VAL A 326 -10.44 17.29 -18.71
N GLU A 327 -10.28 17.07 -17.40
CA GLU A 327 -11.21 17.50 -16.36
C GLU A 327 -10.45 18.06 -15.14
N TYR A 328 -11.16 18.80 -14.29
CA TYR A 328 -10.64 19.35 -13.04
C TYR A 328 -11.36 18.68 -11.87
N ILE A 329 -10.64 17.90 -11.08
CA ILE A 329 -11.16 17.17 -9.92
C ILE A 329 -10.72 17.89 -8.65
N PRO A 330 -11.59 18.16 -7.66
CA PRO A 330 -11.13 18.71 -6.38
C PRO A 330 -9.98 17.84 -5.82
N THR A 331 -8.87 18.46 -5.41
CA THR A 331 -7.62 17.74 -5.09
C THR A 331 -7.82 16.62 -4.07
N ARG A 332 -8.60 16.87 -3.01
CA ARG A 332 -8.91 15.82 -2.02
C ARG A 332 -9.72 14.67 -2.62
N GLU A 333 -10.65 14.95 -3.54
CA GLU A 333 -11.42 13.89 -4.20
C GLU A 333 -10.55 13.06 -5.16
N TYR A 334 -9.57 13.69 -5.82
CA TYR A 334 -8.59 12.98 -6.64
C TYR A 334 -7.72 12.04 -5.79
N TYR A 335 -7.23 12.50 -4.63
CA TYR A 335 -6.50 11.62 -3.72
C TYR A 335 -7.31 10.39 -3.35
N HIS A 336 -8.60 10.53 -3.04
CA HIS A 336 -9.42 9.40 -2.56
C HIS A 336 -10.26 8.71 -3.65
N ARG A 337 -9.89 8.87 -4.92
CA ARG A 337 -10.69 8.44 -6.08
C ARG A 337 -11.00 6.94 -6.12
N HIS A 338 -10.15 6.12 -5.50
CA HIS A 338 -10.28 4.66 -5.43
C HIS A 338 -10.96 4.14 -4.17
N THR A 339 -11.17 4.98 -3.16
CA THR A 339 -11.66 4.56 -1.83
C THR A 339 -13.00 3.83 -1.89
N ARG A 340 -14.02 4.38 -2.59
CA ARG A 340 -15.37 3.80 -2.57
C ARG A 340 -15.49 2.44 -3.22
N CYS A 341 -14.68 2.21 -4.25
CA CYS A 341 -14.72 0.99 -5.04
C CYS A 341 -13.58 0.03 -4.71
N LEU A 342 -12.69 0.41 -3.77
CA LEU A 342 -11.46 -0.32 -3.47
C LEU A 342 -10.75 -0.67 -4.79
N TYR A 343 -10.42 0.37 -5.57
CA TYR A 343 -10.10 0.27 -6.99
C TYR A 343 -11.25 -0.28 -7.84
N TRP A 344 -11.31 -1.61 -8.01
CA TRP A 344 -12.39 -2.31 -8.71
C TRP A 344 -12.84 -3.60 -7.99
N GLU A 345 -12.26 -3.88 -6.82
CA GLU A 345 -12.62 -4.99 -5.94
C GLU A 345 -14.07 -4.92 -5.46
N GLY A 346 -14.61 -3.70 -5.36
CA GLY A 346 -16.02 -3.46 -5.05
C GLY A 346 -16.96 -4.26 -5.95
N LYS A 347 -16.57 -4.56 -7.20
CA LYS A 347 -17.36 -5.37 -8.13
C LYS A 347 -17.41 -6.86 -7.75
N LEU A 348 -16.34 -7.40 -7.19
CA LEU A 348 -16.33 -8.80 -6.73
C LEU A 348 -17.14 -8.96 -5.45
N ILE A 349 -17.11 -7.94 -4.59
CA ILE A 349 -17.83 -7.93 -3.31
C ILE A 349 -19.34 -7.69 -3.55
N LEU A 350 -19.67 -6.76 -4.45
CA LEU A 350 -21.03 -6.35 -4.79
C LEU A 350 -21.16 -6.23 -6.33
N PRO A 351 -21.52 -7.31 -7.04
CA PRO A 351 -21.51 -7.37 -8.52
C PRO A 351 -22.34 -6.32 -9.25
N PHE A 352 -23.35 -5.76 -8.60
CA PHE A 352 -24.26 -4.75 -9.15
C PHE A 352 -24.06 -3.36 -8.53
N ALA A 353 -23.04 -3.17 -7.69
CA ALA A 353 -22.80 -1.87 -7.03
C ALA A 353 -22.35 -0.77 -8.00
N ASP A 354 -21.96 -1.12 -9.23
CA ASP A 354 -21.68 -0.16 -10.30
C ASP A 354 -22.94 0.38 -11.00
N GLN A 355 -24.11 -0.23 -10.76
CA GLN A 355 -25.37 0.20 -11.34
C GLN A 355 -25.84 1.54 -10.74
N TRP A 356 -26.48 2.38 -11.58
CA TRP A 356 -26.86 3.74 -11.18
C TRP A 356 -27.81 3.77 -9.99
N TRP A 357 -28.77 2.84 -9.92
CA TRP A 357 -29.77 2.75 -8.84
C TRP A 357 -29.11 2.38 -7.52
N PHE A 358 -28.13 1.47 -7.52
CA PHE A 358 -27.40 1.09 -6.32
C PHE A 358 -26.58 2.27 -5.81
N ARG A 359 -25.82 2.92 -6.70
CA ARG A 359 -24.99 4.07 -6.34
C ARG A 359 -25.83 5.23 -5.81
N TRP A 360 -27.03 5.44 -6.33
CA TRP A 360 -27.97 6.44 -5.81
C TRP A 360 -28.50 6.11 -4.41
N LEU A 361 -28.97 4.88 -4.21
CA LEU A 361 -29.65 4.48 -2.96
C LEU A 361 -28.68 4.12 -1.83
N LEU A 362 -27.59 3.43 -2.15
CA LEU A 362 -26.66 2.80 -1.21
C LEU A 362 -25.19 3.22 -1.42
N GLY A 363 -24.87 4.02 -2.43
CA GLY A 363 -23.49 4.45 -2.68
C GLY A 363 -22.87 5.27 -1.55
N TRP A 364 -23.69 5.93 -0.73
CA TRP A 364 -23.24 6.80 0.37
C TRP A 364 -22.76 6.01 1.61
N ILE A 365 -23.11 4.73 1.74
CA ILE A 365 -22.59 3.83 2.80
C ILE A 365 -21.36 3.02 2.36
N MET A 366 -20.90 3.20 1.12
CA MET A 366 -19.65 2.61 0.61
C MET A 366 -18.41 3.39 1.08
N PRO A 367 -17.24 2.75 1.18
CA PRO A 367 -16.96 1.33 0.92
C PRO A 367 -17.29 0.41 2.12
N PRO A 368 -17.49 -0.90 1.90
CA PRO A 368 -17.46 -1.85 3.01
C PRO A 368 -16.07 -1.84 3.67
N LYS A 369 -16.02 -1.83 5.00
CA LYS A 369 -14.75 -1.86 5.73
C LYS A 369 -14.08 -3.22 5.54
N VAL A 370 -12.87 -3.21 4.98
CA VAL A 370 -12.07 -4.42 4.71
C VAL A 370 -11.94 -5.30 5.96
N SER A 371 -11.80 -4.68 7.14
CA SER A 371 -11.68 -5.45 8.39
C SER A 371 -12.93 -6.23 8.76
N LEU A 372 -14.13 -5.71 8.44
CA LEU A 372 -15.40 -6.41 8.66
C LEU A 372 -15.65 -7.46 7.59
N LEU A 373 -15.24 -7.18 6.35
CA LEU A 373 -15.21 -8.19 5.29
C LEU A 373 -14.32 -9.36 5.67
N LYS A 374 -13.17 -9.15 6.32
CA LYS A 374 -12.32 -10.25 6.81
C LYS A 374 -12.92 -10.96 8.01
N ALA A 375 -13.49 -10.22 8.98
CA ALA A 375 -14.08 -10.79 10.19
C ALA A 375 -15.28 -11.71 9.91
N THR A 376 -15.97 -11.50 8.79
CA THR A 376 -17.13 -12.31 8.36
C THR A 376 -16.77 -13.50 7.46
N GLN A 377 -15.47 -13.76 7.23
CA GLN A 377 -15.00 -14.90 6.45
C GLN A 377 -14.73 -16.10 7.36
N GLY A 378 -15.43 -17.21 7.12
CA GLY A 378 -15.00 -18.52 7.61
C GLY A 378 -13.78 -19.03 6.85
N ASP A 379 -13.09 -20.04 7.38
CA ASP A 379 -11.86 -20.60 6.78
C ASP A 379 -12.06 -21.05 5.32
N ALA A 380 -13.20 -21.62 4.97
CA ALA A 380 -13.50 -22.06 3.60
C ALA A 380 -13.57 -20.89 2.60
N ILE A 381 -14.24 -19.80 2.98
CA ILE A 381 -14.35 -18.59 2.15
C ILE A 381 -12.98 -17.91 2.04
N ARG A 382 -12.22 -17.86 3.14
CA ARG A 382 -10.87 -17.30 3.12
C ARG A 382 -9.96 -18.06 2.15
N ASN A 383 -9.95 -19.39 2.22
CA ASN A 383 -9.17 -20.22 1.29
C ASN A 383 -9.65 -20.05 -0.16
N TYR A 384 -10.95 -19.91 -0.40
CA TYR A 384 -11.49 -19.58 -1.72
C TYR A 384 -10.86 -18.31 -2.30
N TYR A 385 -10.84 -17.21 -1.54
CA TYR A 385 -10.23 -15.98 -2.02
C TYR A 385 -8.71 -16.13 -2.16
N HIS A 386 -8.02 -16.88 -1.30
CA HIS A 386 -6.59 -17.12 -1.47
C HIS A 386 -6.27 -17.84 -2.79
N ASP A 387 -7.08 -18.82 -3.19
CA ASP A 387 -6.78 -19.66 -4.35
C ASP A 387 -7.34 -19.08 -5.65
N ARG A 388 -8.37 -18.23 -5.58
CA ARG A 388 -9.18 -17.80 -6.74
C ARG A 388 -9.23 -16.30 -6.94
N HIS A 389 -8.44 -15.55 -6.17
CA HIS A 389 -8.42 -14.11 -6.24
C HIS A 389 -6.97 -13.60 -6.07
N VAL A 390 -6.58 -12.65 -6.91
CA VAL A 390 -5.23 -12.10 -6.95
C VAL A 390 -5.29 -10.70 -6.39
N ILE A 391 -4.48 -10.44 -5.36
CA ILE A 391 -4.13 -9.11 -4.87
C ILE A 391 -2.62 -9.10 -4.77
N GLN A 392 -1.98 -8.65 -5.84
CA GLN A 392 -0.54 -8.63 -5.98
C GLN A 392 -0.09 -7.32 -6.60
N ASP A 393 1.10 -6.91 -6.21
CA ASP A 393 1.82 -5.74 -6.74
C ASP A 393 3.20 -6.21 -7.17
N LEU A 394 3.65 -5.72 -8.31
CA LEU A 394 4.97 -6.01 -8.86
C LEU A 394 5.72 -4.69 -8.97
N LEU A 395 6.67 -4.43 -8.08
CA LEU A 395 7.55 -3.28 -8.18
C LEU A 395 8.70 -3.66 -9.09
N ILE A 396 8.72 -3.13 -10.29
CA ILE A 396 9.67 -3.51 -11.33
C ILE A 396 10.33 -2.30 -11.96
N PRO A 397 11.57 -2.42 -12.47
CA PRO A 397 12.18 -1.35 -13.24
C PRO A 397 11.30 -0.92 -14.42
N LEU A 398 11.22 0.38 -14.72
CA LEU A 398 10.33 0.92 -15.76
C LEU A 398 10.52 0.24 -17.13
N TYR A 399 11.77 -0.07 -17.48
CA TYR A 399 12.11 -0.72 -18.76
C TYR A 399 11.57 -2.16 -18.89
N LYS A 400 11.10 -2.77 -17.79
CA LYS A 400 10.52 -4.13 -17.73
C LYS A 400 8.98 -4.15 -17.70
N VAL A 401 8.31 -2.99 -17.70
CA VAL A 401 6.84 -2.94 -17.58
C VAL A 401 6.13 -3.70 -18.69
N GLY A 402 6.63 -3.63 -19.93
CA GLY A 402 6.07 -4.39 -21.05
C GLY A 402 6.14 -5.90 -20.81
N ASP A 403 7.28 -6.40 -20.32
CA ASP A 403 7.48 -7.83 -20.04
C ASP A 403 6.61 -8.29 -18.86
N ALA A 404 6.46 -7.47 -17.82
CA ALA A 404 5.58 -7.79 -16.68
C ALA A 404 4.10 -7.83 -17.08
N LEU A 405 3.65 -6.92 -17.95
CA LEU A 405 2.28 -6.96 -18.47
C LEU A 405 2.01 -8.24 -19.26
N GLU A 406 2.96 -8.69 -20.09
CA GLU A 406 2.85 -9.96 -20.83
C GLU A 406 2.83 -11.16 -19.88
N PHE A 407 3.70 -11.16 -18.87
CA PHE A 407 3.72 -12.19 -17.83
C PHE A 407 2.38 -12.28 -17.09
N VAL A 408 1.86 -11.15 -16.58
CA VAL A 408 0.56 -11.10 -15.87
C VAL A 408 -0.58 -11.56 -16.78
N HIS A 409 -0.56 -11.18 -18.05
CA HIS A 409 -1.54 -11.63 -19.03
C HIS A 409 -1.52 -13.16 -19.18
N GLN A 410 -0.34 -13.76 -19.34
CA GLN A 410 -0.19 -15.21 -19.54
C GLN A 410 -0.54 -16.01 -18.28
N GLU A 411 -0.11 -15.54 -17.11
CA GLU A 411 -0.23 -16.29 -15.87
C GLU A 411 -1.63 -16.15 -15.23
N MET A 412 -2.16 -14.93 -15.23
CA MET A 412 -3.34 -14.55 -14.41
C MET A 412 -4.52 -14.02 -15.22
N GLU A 413 -4.30 -13.42 -16.40
CA GLU A 413 -5.34 -12.78 -17.22
C GLU A 413 -6.23 -11.80 -16.42
N VAL A 414 -5.64 -11.06 -15.49
CA VAL A 414 -6.38 -10.11 -14.63
C VAL A 414 -6.44 -8.74 -15.31
N TYR A 415 -7.65 -8.17 -15.36
CA TYR A 415 -7.90 -6.81 -15.82
C TYR A 415 -9.02 -6.14 -15.01
N PRO A 416 -8.98 -4.80 -14.85
CA PRO A 416 -7.89 -3.91 -15.30
C PRO A 416 -6.61 -4.08 -14.46
N ILE A 417 -5.48 -3.64 -15.01
CA ILE A 417 -4.17 -3.60 -14.34
C ILE A 417 -3.84 -2.14 -14.03
N TRP A 418 -3.44 -1.86 -12.78
CA TRP A 418 -3.00 -0.55 -12.33
C TRP A 418 -1.51 -0.36 -12.61
N LEU A 419 -1.10 0.81 -13.07
CA LEU A 419 0.31 1.18 -13.22
C LEU A 419 0.58 2.51 -12.50
N CYS A 420 1.52 2.50 -11.57
CA CYS A 420 1.91 3.69 -10.81
C CYS A 420 3.45 3.82 -10.71
N PRO A 421 4.05 4.90 -11.24
CA PRO A 421 5.49 5.00 -11.28
C PRO A 421 6.02 5.55 -9.96
N HIS A 422 7.19 5.05 -9.55
CA HIS A 422 7.87 5.51 -8.35
C HIS A 422 9.39 5.45 -8.52
N ARG A 423 10.10 6.30 -7.76
CA ARG A 423 11.56 6.25 -7.71
C ARG A 423 12.03 5.35 -6.57
N LEU A 424 13.07 4.57 -6.84
CA LEU A 424 13.95 4.03 -5.80
C LEU A 424 15.24 4.86 -5.77
N PHE A 425 15.46 5.57 -4.68
CA PHE A 425 16.64 6.43 -4.51
C PHE A 425 17.90 5.61 -4.19
N LYS A 426 19.05 6.09 -4.65
CA LYS A 426 20.36 5.63 -4.23
C LYS A 426 20.66 6.19 -2.83
N LEU A 427 20.30 5.42 -1.82
CA LEU A 427 20.46 5.77 -0.40
C LEU A 427 21.91 5.55 0.09
N PRO A 428 22.34 6.24 1.16
CA PRO A 428 23.69 6.06 1.72
C PRO A 428 23.89 4.69 2.37
N LEU A 429 22.81 4.03 2.78
CA LEU A 429 22.80 2.66 3.28
C LEU A 429 21.96 1.80 2.35
N LYS A 430 22.37 0.56 2.12
CA LYS A 430 21.60 -0.40 1.33
C LYS A 430 20.42 -0.92 2.15
N THR A 431 19.22 -0.53 1.76
CA THR A 431 17.95 -0.91 2.40
C THR A 431 17.37 -2.18 1.77
N MET A 432 16.30 -2.73 2.36
CA MET A 432 15.67 -3.97 1.87
C MET A 432 15.24 -3.91 0.39
N VAL A 433 14.77 -2.75 -0.04
CA VAL A 433 14.57 -2.43 -1.45
C VAL A 433 15.61 -1.40 -1.87
N PHE A 434 16.20 -1.57 -3.05
CA PHE A 434 17.29 -0.75 -3.55
C PHE A 434 17.31 -0.80 -5.09
N PRO A 435 17.81 0.25 -5.77
CA PRO A 435 17.93 0.23 -7.23
C PRO A 435 18.97 -0.80 -7.71
N GLU A 436 18.87 -1.23 -8.96
CA GLU A 436 19.82 -2.15 -9.59
C GLU A 436 21.25 -1.60 -9.51
N ALA A 437 22.23 -2.49 -9.30
CA ALA A 437 23.62 -2.06 -9.26
C ALA A 437 24.06 -1.50 -10.62
N GLY A 438 24.58 -0.26 -10.64
CA GLY A 438 25.06 0.39 -11.87
C GLY A 438 23.96 0.92 -12.78
N PHE A 439 22.70 1.01 -12.30
CA PHE A 439 21.57 1.52 -13.09
C PHE A 439 21.85 2.88 -13.74
N GLU A 440 22.61 3.74 -13.06
CA GLU A 440 22.97 5.08 -13.50
C GLU A 440 23.84 5.10 -14.77
N LEU A 441 24.53 3.99 -15.06
CA LEU A 441 25.42 3.84 -16.23
C LEU A 441 24.64 3.46 -17.50
N HIS A 442 23.43 2.95 -17.36
CA HIS A 442 22.63 2.49 -18.49
C HIS A 442 21.86 3.63 -19.17
N HIS A 443 21.69 4.78 -18.51
CA HIS A 443 20.97 5.95 -19.02
C HIS A 443 19.59 5.61 -19.58
N ARG A 444 18.84 4.74 -18.90
CA ARG A 444 17.50 4.32 -19.35
C ARG A 444 16.49 5.44 -19.12
N GLN A 445 15.38 5.40 -19.87
CA GLN A 445 14.29 6.35 -19.73
C GLN A 445 13.77 6.38 -18.28
N GLY A 446 13.69 7.58 -17.70
CA GLY A 446 13.23 7.80 -16.32
C GLY A 446 14.31 7.68 -15.25
N ASP A 447 15.41 6.98 -15.53
CA ASP A 447 16.53 6.85 -14.60
C ASP A 447 17.33 8.17 -14.51
N THR A 448 17.89 8.41 -13.33
CA THR A 448 18.73 9.58 -13.04
C THR A 448 20.05 9.11 -12.42
N SER A 449 20.98 10.03 -12.12
CA SER A 449 22.22 9.66 -11.42
C SER A 449 22.01 9.23 -9.95
N TYR A 450 20.83 9.52 -9.38
CA TYR A 450 20.56 9.34 -7.95
C TYR A 450 19.31 8.50 -7.66
N ALA A 451 18.53 8.10 -8.68
CA ALA A 451 17.34 7.28 -8.51
C ALA A 451 16.99 6.51 -9.80
N GLN A 452 16.61 5.26 -9.62
CA GLN A 452 16.08 4.41 -10.68
C GLN A 452 14.55 4.53 -10.72
N MET A 453 13.98 4.57 -11.93
CA MET A 453 12.52 4.59 -12.10
C MET A 453 11.97 3.16 -12.07
N PHE A 454 11.02 2.94 -11.18
CA PHE A 454 10.26 1.71 -11.03
C PHE A 454 8.77 1.99 -11.31
N THR A 455 8.01 0.92 -11.47
CA THR A 455 6.56 0.93 -11.61
C THR A 455 5.99 -0.14 -10.73
N ASP A 456 4.93 0.21 -10.01
CA ASP A 456 4.05 -0.78 -9.42
C ASP A 456 3.03 -1.22 -10.46
N VAL A 457 3.02 -2.52 -10.77
CA VAL A 457 2.00 -3.18 -11.59
C VAL A 457 1.01 -3.85 -10.65
N GLY A 458 -0.08 -3.15 -10.35
CA GLY A 458 -1.12 -3.59 -9.44
C GLY A 458 -2.14 -4.49 -10.10
N VAL A 459 -2.26 -5.71 -9.57
CA VAL A 459 -3.11 -6.79 -10.09
C VAL A 459 -4.10 -7.20 -9.02
N TYR A 460 -5.33 -6.70 -9.13
CA TYR A 460 -6.39 -6.89 -8.12
C TYR A 460 -7.66 -7.41 -8.78
N TYR A 461 -7.87 -8.72 -8.91
CA TYR A 461 -9.19 -9.22 -9.35
C TYR A 461 -9.28 -10.74 -9.25
N ALA A 462 -10.44 -11.28 -9.66
CA ALA A 462 -10.54 -12.68 -10.04
C ALA A 462 -9.83 -12.91 -11.39
N PRO A 463 -8.88 -13.86 -11.47
CA PRO A 463 -8.24 -14.27 -12.72
C PRO A 463 -9.22 -14.66 -13.82
N GLY A 464 -8.87 -14.41 -15.08
CA GLY A 464 -9.68 -14.79 -16.25
C GLY A 464 -10.14 -16.26 -16.23
N PRO A 465 -9.23 -17.23 -15.97
CA PRO A 465 -9.58 -18.64 -15.80
C PRO A 465 -10.65 -18.89 -14.73
N VAL A 466 -10.53 -18.23 -13.57
CA VAL A 466 -11.53 -18.34 -12.49
C VAL A 466 -12.89 -17.82 -12.96
N LEU A 467 -12.94 -16.67 -13.65
CA LEU A 467 -14.18 -16.10 -14.17
C LEU A 467 -14.84 -17.00 -15.23
N ARG A 468 -14.04 -17.74 -16.00
CA ARG A 468 -14.53 -18.74 -16.96
C ARG A 468 -14.89 -20.09 -16.32
N GLY A 469 -14.70 -20.27 -15.01
CA GLY A 469 -14.95 -21.53 -14.30
C GLY A 469 -13.93 -22.62 -14.63
N GLU A 470 -12.72 -22.23 -14.98
CA GLU A 470 -11.59 -23.11 -15.27
C GLU A 470 -10.77 -23.41 -14.01
N GLU A 471 -9.93 -24.43 -14.07
CA GLU A 471 -8.94 -24.68 -13.03
C GLU A 471 -7.90 -23.56 -12.98
N TYR A 472 -7.59 -23.13 -11.76
CA TYR A 472 -6.60 -22.11 -11.46
C TYR A 472 -5.95 -22.42 -10.11
N ASN A 473 -4.63 -22.35 -10.05
CA ASN A 473 -3.85 -22.52 -8.85
C ASN A 473 -3.22 -21.18 -8.47
N GLY A 474 -3.88 -20.43 -7.58
CA GLY A 474 -3.40 -19.12 -7.15
C GLY A 474 -2.03 -19.18 -6.44
N ALA A 475 -1.75 -20.24 -5.68
CA ALA A 475 -0.47 -20.38 -5.00
C ALA A 475 0.68 -20.58 -6.01
N GLU A 476 0.48 -21.44 -7.01
CA GLU A 476 1.47 -21.66 -8.07
C GLU A 476 1.68 -20.40 -8.92
N ALA A 477 0.60 -19.70 -9.27
CA ALA A 477 0.71 -18.43 -10.01
C ALA A 477 1.46 -17.35 -9.23
N VAL A 478 1.24 -17.26 -7.91
CA VAL A 478 2.01 -16.35 -7.05
C VAL A 478 3.47 -16.78 -6.94
N HIS A 479 3.74 -18.08 -6.83
CA HIS A 479 5.11 -18.60 -6.82
C HIS A 479 5.87 -18.27 -8.11
N HIS A 480 5.24 -18.44 -9.28
CA HIS A 480 5.83 -18.04 -10.56
C HIS A 480 6.08 -16.54 -10.64
N LEU A 481 5.14 -15.72 -10.14
CA LEU A 481 5.31 -14.26 -10.05
C LEU A 481 6.52 -13.89 -9.19
N GLU A 482 6.69 -14.54 -8.04
CA GLU A 482 7.79 -14.29 -7.12
C GLU A 482 9.15 -14.65 -7.73
N GLN A 483 9.26 -15.78 -8.43
CA GLN A 483 10.49 -16.13 -9.15
C GLN A 483 10.77 -15.15 -10.28
N TRP A 484 9.74 -14.77 -11.05
CA TRP A 484 9.88 -13.79 -12.12
C TRP A 484 10.38 -12.44 -11.59
N LEU A 485 9.88 -11.98 -10.44
CA LEU A 485 10.35 -10.75 -9.77
C LEU A 485 11.83 -10.86 -9.39
N ILE A 486 12.26 -11.97 -8.77
CA ILE A 486 13.65 -12.18 -8.39
C ILE A 486 14.58 -12.13 -9.62
N GLU A 487 14.17 -12.78 -10.72
CA GLU A 487 14.93 -12.83 -11.97
C GLU A 487 14.99 -11.48 -12.70
N ASN A 488 14.02 -10.59 -12.45
CA ASN A 488 13.92 -9.27 -13.10
C ASN A 488 14.20 -8.10 -12.13
N HIS A 489 14.88 -8.37 -11.00
CA HIS A 489 15.26 -7.36 -10.01
C HIS A 489 14.07 -6.53 -9.50
N GLY A 490 12.91 -7.16 -9.36
CA GLY A 490 11.70 -6.57 -8.82
C GLY A 490 11.43 -6.99 -7.37
N PHE A 491 10.46 -6.32 -6.76
CA PHE A 491 10.06 -6.54 -5.37
C PHE A 491 8.55 -6.76 -5.25
N GLN A 492 8.15 -7.61 -4.31
CA GLN A 492 6.75 -7.84 -3.97
C GLN A 492 6.41 -7.13 -2.64
N PRO A 493 5.42 -6.24 -2.58
CA PRO A 493 5.01 -5.63 -1.33
C PRO A 493 4.56 -6.67 -0.31
N GLN A 494 5.16 -6.63 0.87
CA GLN A 494 4.95 -7.68 1.88
C GLN A 494 3.56 -7.63 2.52
N TYR A 495 2.64 -6.78 2.08
CA TYR A 495 1.23 -6.83 2.53
C TYR A 495 0.42 -7.88 1.77
N ALA A 496 0.86 -8.25 0.57
CA ALA A 496 0.28 -9.28 -0.27
C ALA A 496 0.56 -10.68 0.30
N VAL A 497 -0.11 -11.69 -0.26
CA VAL A 497 0.15 -13.09 0.08
C VAL A 497 1.44 -13.51 -0.63
N SER A 498 2.35 -14.13 0.11
CA SER A 498 3.63 -14.62 -0.43
C SER A 498 3.81 -16.12 -0.20
N GLU A 499 4.32 -16.81 -1.22
CA GLU A 499 4.73 -18.22 -1.22
C GLU A 499 6.26 -18.38 -1.12
N LEU A 500 7.00 -17.28 -0.90
CA LEU A 500 8.45 -17.27 -0.82
C LEU A 500 8.98 -18.22 0.27
N SER A 501 9.99 -19.00 -0.11
CA SER A 501 10.90 -19.61 0.86
C SER A 501 11.74 -18.52 1.54
N GLU A 502 12.32 -18.80 2.72
CA GLU A 502 13.19 -17.83 3.40
C GLU A 502 14.39 -17.44 2.53
N LYS A 503 14.95 -18.42 1.83
CA LYS A 503 16.05 -18.23 0.89
C LYS A 503 15.65 -17.28 -0.24
N ASP A 504 14.48 -17.49 -0.85
CA ASP A 504 14.02 -16.65 -1.96
C ASP A 504 13.59 -15.25 -1.49
N PHE A 505 13.05 -15.14 -0.27
CA PHE A 505 12.79 -13.86 0.36
C PHE A 505 14.07 -13.01 0.45
N TRP A 506 15.18 -13.59 0.90
CA TRP A 506 16.47 -12.89 0.96
C TRP A 506 17.21 -12.81 -0.38
N ARG A 507 16.73 -13.48 -1.44
CA ARG A 507 17.15 -13.19 -2.83
C ARG A 507 16.43 -11.97 -3.39
N MET A 508 15.17 -11.77 -3.01
CA MET A 508 14.38 -10.61 -3.41
C MET A 508 14.76 -9.34 -2.63
N PHE A 509 14.95 -9.44 -1.31
CA PHE A 509 15.24 -8.30 -0.43
C PHE A 509 16.66 -8.35 0.16
N ASP A 510 17.28 -7.20 0.38
CA ASP A 510 18.54 -7.13 1.13
C ASP A 510 18.32 -7.11 2.64
N GLY A 511 18.67 -8.21 3.32
CA GLY A 511 18.51 -8.35 4.76
C GLY A 511 19.63 -7.72 5.61
N SER A 512 20.70 -7.21 5.02
CA SER A 512 21.95 -6.92 5.75
C SER A 512 21.77 -5.83 6.81
N LEU A 513 21.25 -4.66 6.39
CA LEU A 513 20.98 -3.54 7.30
C LEU A 513 19.89 -3.89 8.33
N TYR A 514 18.87 -4.62 7.88
CA TYR A 514 17.76 -5.05 8.72
C TYR A 514 18.25 -5.95 9.87
N GLU A 515 19.03 -6.99 9.57
CA GLU A 515 19.57 -7.91 10.56
C GLU A 515 20.60 -7.25 11.48
N GLN A 516 21.41 -6.32 10.95
CA GLN A 516 22.30 -5.50 11.78
C GLN A 516 21.50 -4.69 12.81
N CYS A 517 20.43 -4.02 12.38
CA CYS A 517 19.56 -3.25 13.29
C CYS A 517 18.86 -4.16 14.29
N ARG A 518 18.43 -5.36 13.88
CA ARG A 518 17.81 -6.33 14.80
C ARG A 518 18.74 -6.68 15.96
N ARG A 519 20.01 -6.94 15.68
CA ARG A 519 21.03 -7.23 16.70
C ARG A 519 21.33 -5.99 17.54
N LYS A 520 21.69 -4.87 16.90
CA LYS A 520 22.07 -3.61 17.57
C LYS A 520 21.00 -3.09 18.54
N TYR A 521 19.73 -3.19 18.16
CA TYR A 521 18.60 -2.68 18.93
C TYR A 521 17.84 -3.78 19.69
N GLY A 522 18.43 -4.97 19.89
CA GLY A 522 17.86 -6.04 20.71
C GLY A 522 16.49 -6.54 20.24
N SER A 523 16.20 -6.44 18.95
CA SER A 523 14.93 -6.91 18.37
C SER A 523 14.89 -8.41 18.19
N VAL A 524 16.06 -9.07 18.09
CA VAL A 524 16.17 -10.53 18.08
C VAL A 524 15.51 -11.11 19.34
N GLY A 525 14.61 -12.08 19.14
CA GLY A 525 13.68 -12.68 20.11
C GLY A 525 12.80 -11.74 20.95
N THR A 526 12.84 -10.42 20.72
CA THR A 526 11.80 -9.52 21.21
C THR A 526 10.69 -9.40 20.18
N PHE A 527 11.04 -9.20 18.92
CA PHE A 527 10.10 -9.10 17.81
C PHE A 527 10.33 -10.22 16.80
N MET A 528 9.24 -10.71 16.19
CA MET A 528 9.30 -11.67 15.09
C MET A 528 10.18 -11.16 13.94
N SER A 529 10.93 -12.02 13.26
CA SER A 529 11.63 -11.62 12.02
C SER A 529 10.64 -11.26 10.92
N ILE A 530 11.06 -10.40 9.99
CA ILE A 530 10.20 -9.93 8.89
C ILE A 530 9.71 -11.08 8.01
N TYR A 531 10.60 -12.01 7.63
CA TYR A 531 10.26 -13.15 6.79
C TYR A 531 9.13 -13.94 7.44
N TYR A 532 9.33 -14.42 8.68
CA TYR A 532 8.29 -15.17 9.36
C TYR A 532 7.04 -14.31 9.50
N LYS A 533 7.13 -13.03 9.89
CA LYS A 533 5.95 -12.16 10.03
C LYS A 533 5.12 -12.05 8.74
N SER A 534 5.75 -12.18 7.57
CA SER A 534 5.12 -12.01 6.26
C SER A 534 4.75 -13.33 5.57
N LYS A 535 5.42 -14.44 5.92
CA LYS A 535 5.19 -15.79 5.39
C LYS A 535 3.71 -16.23 5.53
N LYS A 536 3.19 -16.89 4.49
CA LYS A 536 1.86 -17.52 4.48
C LYS A 536 1.82 -18.77 5.38
N GLY A 537 0.66 -19.01 6.00
CA GLY A 537 0.35 -20.24 6.73
C GLY A 537 0.34 -20.07 8.25
N ARG A 538 -0.19 -21.08 8.95
CA ARG A 538 -0.14 -21.16 10.41
C ARG A 538 1.31 -21.37 10.81
N LYS A 539 1.83 -20.47 11.64
CA LYS A 539 3.16 -20.66 12.20
C LYS A 539 3.14 -21.79 13.20
N THR A 540 4.12 -22.67 13.10
CA THR A 540 4.35 -23.70 14.09
C THR A 540 4.86 -23.06 15.37
N GLU A 541 4.54 -23.67 16.50
CA GLU A 541 5.08 -23.26 17.80
C GLU A 541 6.62 -23.33 17.79
N LYS A 542 7.19 -24.26 17.00
CA LYS A 542 8.62 -24.39 16.73
C LYS A 542 9.22 -23.15 16.08
N GLU A 543 8.64 -22.62 14.99
CA GLU A 543 9.15 -21.39 14.34
C GLU A 543 9.11 -20.19 15.29
N VAL A 544 8.13 -20.13 16.19
CA VAL A 544 8.05 -19.09 17.22
C VAL A 544 9.10 -19.31 18.31
N GLN A 545 9.31 -20.56 18.73
CA GLN A 545 10.36 -20.94 19.70
C GLN A 545 11.77 -20.71 19.16
N GLU A 546 12.05 -21.00 17.89
CA GLU A 546 13.34 -20.71 17.24
C GLU A 546 13.60 -19.19 17.23
N ALA A 547 12.58 -18.40 16.89
CA ALA A 547 12.68 -16.94 16.96
C ALA A 547 12.85 -16.41 18.40
N GLU A 548 12.26 -17.07 19.40
CA GLU A 548 12.44 -16.76 20.83
C GLU A 548 13.84 -17.17 21.33
N ALA A 549 14.35 -18.34 20.92
CA ALA A 549 15.63 -18.90 21.32
C ALA A 549 16.82 -18.09 20.82
N ALA A 550 16.65 -17.27 19.77
CA ALA A 550 17.66 -16.35 19.29
C ALA A 550 18.07 -15.25 20.31
N ILE A 551 17.35 -15.06 21.42
CA ILE A 551 17.83 -14.26 22.58
C ILE A 551 18.82 -15.04 23.45
N LEU A 552 18.67 -16.36 23.52
CA LEU A 552 19.30 -17.21 24.52
C LEU A 552 20.69 -17.68 24.11
N GLU A 553 21.07 -17.58 22.83
CA GLU A 553 22.48 -17.69 22.45
C GLU A 553 23.18 -16.36 22.77
N PRO A 554 24.14 -16.35 23.71
CA PRO A 554 24.85 -15.13 24.07
C PRO A 554 25.65 -14.61 22.88
N ALA A 555 25.86 -13.30 22.84
CA ALA A 555 26.74 -12.58 21.90
C ALA A 555 28.24 -12.92 22.08
N GLU A 556 28.58 -14.16 22.45
CA GLU A 556 29.92 -14.65 22.73
C GLU A 556 30.30 -15.76 21.74
N ALA A 557 30.37 -15.42 20.45
CA ALA A 557 31.01 -16.27 19.45
C ALA A 557 31.64 -15.43 18.32
N GLU A 558 32.37 -14.37 18.68
CA GLU A 558 33.26 -13.68 17.73
C GLU A 558 34.40 -12.95 18.46
N VAL A 559 35.07 -13.63 19.40
CA VAL A 559 36.47 -13.36 19.76
C VAL A 559 37.12 -14.70 20.11
N ALA A 560 37.71 -15.36 19.12
CA ALA A 560 38.77 -16.36 19.28
C ALA A 560 39.60 -16.42 18.00
#